data_AF-A0A929PHS8-F1
#
_entry.id   AF-A0A929PHS8-F1
#
_cell.length_a   1.000
_cell.length_b   1.000
_cell.length_c   1.000
_cell.angle_alpha   90.00
_cell.angle_beta   90.00
_cell.angle_gamma   90.00
#
_symmetry.space_group_name_H-M   'P 1'
#
loop_
_entity.id
_entity.type
_entity.pdbx_description
1 polymer ?
#
loop_
_entity_poly.entity_id
_entity_poly.type
_entity_poly.pdbx_seq_one_letter_code
_entity_poly.pdbx_strand_id
1 'polypeptide(L)'
;MGTKQFLALLEVDKIQSYIFATNKLKEIRGASYLLSEINDKETKKILYSEEYKDTAKPILSVGGMTKVVFDNKDDVKAKAFLGEVETLYKDVNIPVTTHIEPIDDDFSSALEKGEKAIRRKKESKQYGYQANTSPYYKRCTLCGVYPAEYKSPDKDNNRYDLLCTSCSMKRNRSNKRLDIYDKIREKFNENGIAID
;
A
#
# COMPACT_ATOMS: atom_id res chain seq x y z
N MET A 1 16.66 -4.49 -32.14
CA MET A 1 15.40 -3.98 -31.57
C MET A 1 15.77 -2.99 -30.48
N GLY A 2 15.42 -1.71 -30.66
CA GLY A 2 15.75 -0.64 -29.72
C GLY A 2 15.03 -0.82 -28.37
N THR A 3 15.60 -0.24 -27.33
CA THR A 3 14.97 -0.12 -26.00
C THR A 3 13.74 0.78 -26.10
N LYS A 4 12.62 0.35 -25.53
CA LYS A 4 11.40 1.15 -25.33
C LYS A 4 11.29 1.55 -23.87
N GLN A 5 10.48 2.57 -23.59
CA GLN A 5 10.20 3.00 -22.23
C GLN A 5 8.75 2.72 -21.87
N PHE A 6 8.53 2.25 -20.64
CA PHE A 6 7.21 1.93 -20.12
C PHE A 6 7.01 2.61 -18.77
N LEU A 7 5.91 3.34 -18.62
CA LEU A 7 5.49 3.93 -17.36
C LEU A 7 4.62 2.94 -16.59
N ALA A 8 5.17 2.38 -15.52
CA ALA A 8 4.43 1.57 -14.56
C ALA A 8 3.82 2.48 -13.48
N LEU A 9 2.51 2.37 -13.30
CA LEU A 9 1.74 3.10 -12.30
C LEU A 9 1.02 2.13 -11.35
N LEU A 10 1.09 2.42 -10.06
CA LEU A 10 0.33 1.75 -9.00
C LEU A 10 -0.27 2.80 -8.08
N GLU A 11 -1.55 2.66 -7.78
CA GLU A 11 -2.24 3.43 -6.75
C GLU A 11 -2.96 2.53 -5.76
N VAL A 12 -2.81 2.84 -4.48
CA VAL A 12 -3.55 2.18 -3.41
C VAL A 12 -4.98 2.72 -3.37
N ASP A 13 -5.95 1.81 -3.36
CA ASP A 13 -7.35 2.17 -3.33
C ASP A 13 -7.83 2.35 -1.88
N LYS A 14 -8.70 3.35 -1.66
CA LYS A 14 -9.45 3.52 -0.39
C LYS A 14 -8.57 3.51 0.88
N ILE A 15 -7.38 4.13 0.84
CA ILE A 15 -6.45 4.25 1.97
C ILE A 15 -7.18 4.68 3.26
N GLN A 16 -8.04 5.69 3.18
CA GLN A 16 -8.79 6.18 4.34
C GLN A 16 -9.73 5.11 4.91
N SER A 17 -10.48 4.40 4.07
CA SER A 17 -11.36 3.31 4.52
C SER A 17 -10.57 2.17 5.17
N TYR A 18 -9.35 1.91 4.69
CA TYR A 18 -8.48 0.91 5.31
C TYR A 18 -7.96 1.35 6.68
N ILE A 19 -7.45 2.59 6.79
CA ILE A 19 -6.88 3.12 8.05
C ILE A 19 -7.99 3.26 9.11
N PHE A 20 -9.12 3.84 8.73
CA PHE A 20 -10.24 4.15 9.64
C PHE A 20 -11.33 3.07 9.64
N ALA A 21 -10.98 1.83 9.30
CA ALA A 21 -11.89 0.69 9.44
C ALA A 21 -12.31 0.41 10.89
N THR A 22 -11.69 1.08 11.87
CA THR A 22 -11.99 0.99 13.31
C THR A 22 -11.77 2.36 13.95
N ASN A 23 -12.38 2.57 15.11
CA ASN A 23 -12.20 3.78 15.94
C ASN A 23 -11.07 3.64 16.98
N LYS A 24 -10.40 2.48 17.05
CA LYS A 24 -9.33 2.23 18.01
C LYS A 24 -8.00 2.82 17.49
N LEU A 25 -7.47 3.81 18.20
CA LEU A 25 -6.25 4.54 17.82
C LEU A 25 -5.03 3.62 17.63
N LYS A 26 -4.94 2.56 18.44
CA LYS A 26 -3.87 1.57 18.37
C LYS A 26 -3.78 0.92 16.99
N GLU A 27 -4.90 0.49 16.43
CA GLU A 27 -4.96 -0.13 15.11
C GLU A 27 -4.91 0.88 13.96
N ILE A 28 -5.44 2.09 14.17
CA ILE A 28 -5.24 3.21 13.22
C ILE A 28 -3.74 3.46 13.01
N ARG A 29 -2.97 3.58 14.10
CA ARG A 29 -1.51 3.74 14.05
C ARG A 29 -0.83 2.56 13.35
N GLY A 30 -1.26 1.34 13.67
CA GLY A 30 -0.75 0.12 13.04
C GLY A 30 -1.02 0.06 11.54
N ALA A 31 -2.20 0.50 11.09
CA ALA A 31 -2.55 0.59 9.68
C ALA A 31 -1.67 1.60 8.93
N SER A 32 -1.45 2.79 9.50
CA SER A 32 -0.54 3.78 8.93
C SER A 32 0.89 3.26 8.85
N TYR A 33 1.35 2.55 9.89
CA TYR A 33 2.67 1.90 9.86
C TYR A 33 2.79 0.86 8.75
N LEU A 34 1.82 -0.04 8.61
CA LEU A 34 1.84 -1.07 7.55
C LEU A 34 1.91 -0.44 6.15
N LEU A 35 1.11 0.59 5.90
CA LEU A 35 1.13 1.31 4.62
C LEU A 35 2.49 1.96 4.33
N SER A 36 3.08 2.63 5.33
CA SER A 36 4.41 3.23 5.19
C SER A 36 5.50 2.17 5.03
N GLU A 37 5.42 1.05 5.75
CA GLU A 37 6.37 -0.06 5.60
C GLU A 37 6.33 -0.64 4.18
N ILE A 38 5.14 -0.92 3.64
CA ILE A 38 4.99 -1.42 2.27
C ILE A 38 5.48 -0.38 1.25
N ASN A 39 5.03 0.87 1.35
CA ASN A 39 5.36 1.91 0.38
C ASN A 39 6.83 2.35 0.44
N ASP A 40 7.35 2.63 1.64
CA ASP A 40 8.62 3.31 1.82
C ASP A 40 9.79 2.34 1.99
N LYS A 41 9.54 1.08 2.38
CA LYS A 41 10.57 0.05 2.60
C LYS A 41 10.45 -1.09 1.60
N GLU A 42 9.36 -1.86 1.64
CA GLU A 42 9.27 -3.10 0.86
C GLU A 42 9.20 -2.85 -0.65
N THR A 43 8.44 -1.86 -1.10
CA THR A 43 8.39 -1.47 -2.52
C THR A 43 9.77 -1.00 -3.01
N LYS A 44 10.52 -0.26 -2.18
CA LYS A 44 11.87 0.19 -2.52
C LYS A 44 12.87 -0.96 -2.57
N LYS A 45 12.76 -1.95 -1.66
CA LYS A 45 13.60 -3.16 -1.72
C LYS A 45 13.41 -3.91 -3.04
N ILE A 46 12.16 -4.05 -3.51
CA ILE A 46 11.88 -4.65 -4.82
C ILE A 46 12.50 -3.78 -5.91
N LEU A 47 12.18 -2.49 -5.93
CA LEU A 47 12.65 -1.54 -6.95
C LEU A 47 14.18 -1.50 -7.12
N TYR A 48 14.92 -1.55 -6.02
CA TYR A 48 16.39 -1.48 -6.01
C TYR A 48 17.07 -2.86 -5.96
N SER A 49 16.32 -3.94 -6.14
CA SER A 49 16.91 -5.27 -6.26
C SER A 49 17.73 -5.40 -7.55
N GLU A 50 18.63 -6.39 -7.59
CA GLU A 50 19.43 -6.72 -8.78
C GLU A 50 18.58 -6.95 -10.04
N GLU A 51 17.34 -7.41 -9.87
CA GLU A 51 16.40 -7.69 -10.95
C GLU A 51 15.95 -6.42 -11.69
N TYR A 52 15.87 -5.28 -11.00
CA TYR A 52 15.24 -4.05 -11.49
C TYR A 52 16.17 -2.84 -11.52
N LYS A 53 17.24 -2.81 -10.72
CA LYS A 53 18.10 -1.62 -10.51
C LYS A 53 18.63 -0.96 -11.80
N ASP A 54 18.89 -1.74 -12.85
CA ASP A 54 19.49 -1.25 -14.10
C ASP A 54 18.44 -0.83 -15.14
N THR A 55 17.17 -1.18 -14.92
CA THR A 55 16.07 -0.91 -15.86
C THR A 55 15.01 0.00 -15.29
N ALA A 56 14.89 0.10 -13.97
CA ALA A 56 13.84 0.84 -13.27
C ALA A 56 14.34 2.23 -12.82
N LYS A 57 13.62 3.26 -13.23
CA LYS A 57 13.86 4.67 -12.88
C LYS A 57 12.67 5.18 -12.08
N PRO A 58 12.75 5.25 -10.74
CA PRO A 58 11.65 5.77 -9.94
C PRO A 58 11.42 7.25 -10.19
N ILE A 59 10.16 7.63 -10.37
CA ILE A 59 9.73 9.03 -10.43
C ILE A 59 9.17 9.43 -9.07
N LEU A 60 8.24 8.63 -8.55
CA LEU A 60 7.53 8.91 -7.32
C LEU A 60 7.15 7.59 -6.63
N SER A 61 7.35 7.52 -5.32
CA SER A 61 6.79 6.46 -4.47
C SER A 61 6.49 7.03 -3.10
N VAL A 62 5.30 7.61 -2.95
CA VAL A 62 4.87 8.36 -1.76
C VAL A 62 3.36 8.20 -1.60
N GLY A 63 2.86 8.10 -0.36
CA GLY A 63 1.42 8.25 -0.09
C GLY A 63 0.51 7.19 -0.73
N GLY A 64 1.05 6.00 -1.03
CA GLY A 64 0.31 4.93 -1.70
C GLY A 64 0.19 5.11 -3.22
N MET A 65 1.04 5.95 -3.83
CA MET A 65 1.22 5.98 -5.28
C MET A 65 2.67 5.69 -5.64
N THR A 66 2.86 4.83 -6.64
CA THR A 66 4.16 4.47 -7.19
C THR A 66 4.16 4.64 -8.70
N LYS A 67 5.13 5.40 -9.22
CA LYS A 67 5.35 5.68 -10.64
C LYS A 67 6.81 5.41 -10.97
N VAL A 68 7.04 4.50 -11.91
CA VAL A 68 8.38 4.04 -12.28
C VAL A 68 8.47 3.93 -13.80
N VAL A 69 9.54 4.43 -14.39
CA VAL A 69 9.86 4.21 -15.81
C VAL A 69 10.75 3.00 -15.95
N PHE A 70 10.42 2.10 -16.86
CA PHE A 70 11.23 0.94 -17.20
C PHE A 70 11.82 1.11 -18.59
N ASP A 71 13.14 0.99 -18.69
CA ASP A 71 13.87 0.94 -19.96
C ASP A 71 14.09 -0.53 -20.34
N ASN A 72 13.28 -1.07 -21.24
CA ASN A 72 13.36 -2.47 -21.64
C ASN A 72 12.83 -2.70 -23.06
N LYS A 73 13.11 -3.86 -23.65
CA LYS A 73 12.59 -4.21 -24.99
C LYS A 73 11.06 -4.35 -25.00
N ASP A 74 10.47 -4.73 -23.87
CA ASP A 74 9.05 -5.00 -23.67
C ASP A 74 8.59 -4.61 -22.25
N ASP A 75 7.30 -4.81 -21.97
CA ASP A 75 6.66 -4.47 -20.69
C ASP A 75 6.80 -5.56 -19.61
N VAL A 76 7.57 -6.62 -19.84
CA VAL A 76 7.63 -7.80 -18.95
C VAL A 76 8.16 -7.43 -17.56
N LYS A 77 9.26 -6.66 -17.50
CA LYS A 77 9.84 -6.18 -16.23
C LYS A 77 8.89 -5.26 -15.46
N ALA A 78 8.19 -4.37 -16.16
CA ALA A 78 7.20 -3.48 -15.56
C ALA A 78 6.01 -4.28 -14.97
N LYS A 79 5.53 -5.32 -15.68
CA LYS A 79 4.47 -6.22 -15.20
C LYS A 79 4.92 -7.03 -13.98
N ALA A 80 6.13 -7.59 -14.02
CA ALA A 80 6.68 -8.37 -12.92
C ALA A 80 6.81 -7.51 -11.64
N PHE A 81 7.40 -6.32 -11.76
CA PHE A 81 7.50 -5.36 -10.66
C PHE A 81 6.13 -5.03 -10.06
N LEU A 82 5.15 -4.67 -10.89
CA LEU A 82 3.80 -4.33 -10.41
C LEU A 82 3.12 -5.53 -9.73
N GLY A 83 3.31 -6.76 -10.23
CA GLY A 83 2.77 -7.98 -9.63
C GLY A 83 3.39 -8.32 -8.27
N GLU A 84 4.69 -8.10 -8.10
CA GLU A 84 5.37 -8.26 -6.80
C GLU A 84 4.86 -7.23 -5.78
N VAL A 85 4.75 -5.96 -6.17
CA VAL A 85 4.25 -4.91 -5.28
C VAL A 85 2.76 -5.12 -4.97
N GLU A 86 1.95 -5.54 -5.94
CA GLU A 86 0.54 -5.88 -5.73
C GLU A 86 0.37 -7.02 -4.71
N THR A 87 1.25 -8.03 -4.75
CA THR A 87 1.28 -9.11 -3.75
C THR A 87 1.47 -8.58 -2.33
N LEU A 88 2.39 -7.63 -2.12
CA LEU A 88 2.61 -7.02 -0.80
C LEU A 88 1.34 -6.38 -0.22
N TYR A 89 0.56 -5.68 -1.06
CA TYR A 89 -0.69 -5.05 -0.63
C TYR A 89 -1.82 -6.07 -0.44
N LYS A 90 -1.83 -7.13 -1.26
CA LYS A 90 -2.81 -8.22 -1.14
C LYS A 90 -2.70 -8.94 0.20
N ASP A 91 -1.47 -9.18 0.68
CA ASP A 91 -1.21 -9.86 1.96
C ASP A 91 -1.82 -9.12 3.17
N VAL A 92 -1.98 -7.80 3.07
CA VAL A 92 -2.62 -6.96 4.11
C VAL A 92 -4.07 -6.61 3.81
N ASN A 93 -4.67 -7.22 2.77
CA ASN A 93 -6.02 -6.96 2.25
C ASN A 93 -6.26 -5.50 1.85
N ILE A 94 -5.27 -4.88 1.21
CA ILE A 94 -5.40 -3.53 0.66
C ILE A 94 -5.53 -3.64 -0.86
N PRO A 95 -6.65 -3.19 -1.46
CA PRO A 95 -6.78 -3.17 -2.91
C PRO A 95 -5.84 -2.12 -3.54
N VAL A 96 -5.27 -2.47 -4.69
CA VAL A 96 -4.47 -1.55 -5.51
C VAL A 96 -4.96 -1.56 -6.95
N THR A 97 -4.68 -0.48 -7.68
CA THR A 97 -4.93 -0.36 -9.11
C THR A 97 -3.60 -0.16 -9.82
N THR A 98 -3.32 -1.02 -10.80
CA THR A 98 -2.08 -0.98 -11.58
C THR A 98 -2.37 -0.68 -13.05
N HIS A 99 -1.41 -0.04 -13.71
CA HIS A 99 -1.45 0.20 -15.15
C HIS A 99 -0.03 0.40 -15.71
N ILE A 100 0.15 0.03 -16.97
CA ILE A 100 1.39 0.25 -17.71
C ILE A 100 1.02 1.00 -18.97
N GLU A 101 1.68 2.12 -19.19
CA GLU A 101 1.52 2.95 -20.38
C GLU A 101 2.86 3.01 -21.14
N PRO A 102 2.92 2.64 -22.44
CA PRO A 102 4.12 2.85 -23.23
C PRO A 102 4.40 4.34 -23.43
N ILE A 103 5.68 4.71 -23.45
CA ILE A 103 6.12 6.07 -23.74
C ILE A 103 6.57 6.11 -25.20
N ASP A 104 5.65 6.42 -26.10
CA ASP A 104 5.90 6.48 -27.55
C ASP A 104 6.32 7.89 -28.01
N ASP A 105 5.65 8.92 -27.50
CA ASP A 105 5.91 10.33 -27.84
C ASP A 105 6.73 11.01 -26.72
N ASP A 106 6.07 11.81 -25.89
CA ASP A 106 6.65 12.45 -24.72
C ASP A 106 6.12 11.85 -23.41
N PHE A 107 6.91 12.02 -22.35
CA PHE A 107 6.60 11.51 -21.02
C PHE A 107 5.30 12.11 -20.44
N SER A 108 4.99 13.38 -20.72
CA SER A 108 3.81 14.05 -20.16
C SER A 108 2.52 13.46 -20.74
N SER A 109 2.49 13.16 -22.03
CA SER A 109 1.37 12.49 -22.70
C SER A 109 1.13 11.09 -22.12
N ALA A 110 2.20 10.30 -21.95
CA ALA A 110 2.11 8.98 -21.34
C ALA A 110 1.62 9.04 -19.88
N LEU A 111 2.08 10.02 -19.11
CA LEU A 111 1.62 10.24 -17.74
C LEU A 111 0.11 10.55 -17.69
N GLU A 112 -0.37 11.47 -18.52
CA GLU A 112 -1.79 11.84 -18.58
C GLU A 112 -2.68 10.66 -18.98
N LYS A 113 -2.26 9.88 -20.00
CA LYS A 113 -2.95 8.66 -20.42
C LYS A 113 -2.99 7.64 -19.29
N GLY A 114 -1.86 7.41 -18.64
CA GLY A 114 -1.73 6.44 -17.56
C GLY A 114 -2.58 6.78 -16.33
N GLU A 115 -2.61 8.06 -15.92
CA GLU A 115 -3.46 8.53 -14.82
C GLU A 115 -4.95 8.43 -15.16
N LYS A 116 -5.36 8.80 -16.38
CA LYS A 116 -6.74 8.61 -16.84
C LYS A 116 -7.14 7.13 -16.84
N ALA A 117 -6.24 6.25 -17.26
CA ALA A 117 -6.48 4.80 -17.26
C ALA A 117 -6.64 4.25 -15.84
N ILE A 118 -5.77 4.63 -14.89
CA ILE A 118 -5.96 4.28 -13.47
C ILE A 118 -7.29 4.78 -12.95
N ARG A 119 -7.64 6.05 -13.20
CA ARG A 119 -8.90 6.62 -12.73
C ARG A 119 -10.11 5.84 -13.24
N ARG A 120 -10.16 5.54 -14.54
CA ARG A 120 -11.21 4.71 -15.16
C ARG A 120 -11.28 3.32 -14.54
N LYS A 121 -10.12 2.68 -14.31
CA LYS A 121 -10.07 1.37 -13.64
C LYS A 121 -10.64 1.46 -12.22
N LYS A 122 -10.27 2.47 -11.43
CA LYS A 122 -10.80 2.69 -10.07
C LYS A 122 -12.31 2.93 -10.06
N GLU A 123 -12.82 3.71 -11.00
CA GLU A 123 -14.26 3.99 -11.16
C GLU A 123 -15.05 2.75 -11.59
N SER A 124 -14.45 1.90 -12.44
CA SER A 124 -15.07 0.65 -12.90
C SER A 124 -15.10 -0.47 -11.85
N LYS A 125 -14.30 -0.36 -10.78
CA LYS A 125 -14.28 -1.35 -9.70
C LYS A 125 -15.61 -1.35 -8.97
N GLN A 126 -16.39 -2.41 -9.19
CA GLN A 126 -17.54 -2.70 -8.35
C GLN A 126 -17.04 -3.19 -7.00
N TYR A 127 -16.97 -2.28 -6.03
CA TYR A 127 -16.79 -2.66 -4.64
C TYR A 127 -18.10 -3.28 -4.13
N GLY A 128 -18.27 -4.57 -4.35
CA GLY A 128 -19.40 -5.30 -3.81
C GLY A 128 -19.38 -5.23 -2.28
N TYR A 129 -20.39 -4.60 -1.69
CA TYR A 129 -20.71 -4.82 -0.27
C TYR A 129 -21.38 -6.18 -0.17
N GLN A 130 -20.60 -7.27 -0.24
CA GLN A 130 -21.12 -8.55 0.20
C GLN A 130 -21.20 -8.52 1.71
N ALA A 131 -22.44 -8.53 2.22
CA ALA A 131 -22.68 -8.89 3.61
C ALA A 131 -22.24 -10.34 3.75
N ASN A 132 -21.00 -10.53 4.18
CA ASN A 132 -20.44 -11.82 4.57
C ASN A 132 -21.20 -12.29 5.83
N THR A 133 -22.40 -12.81 5.62
CA THR A 133 -23.26 -13.37 6.66
C THR A 133 -23.36 -14.87 6.42
N SER A 134 -22.60 -15.62 7.20
CA SER A 134 -22.67 -17.08 7.25
C SER A 134 -22.71 -17.50 8.71
N PRO A 135 -23.51 -18.51 9.07
CA PRO A 135 -23.48 -19.07 10.43
C PRO A 135 -22.16 -19.78 10.76
N TYR A 136 -21.34 -20.11 9.75
CA TYR A 136 -20.10 -20.88 9.92
C TYR A 136 -18.88 -20.04 10.34
N TYR A 137 -18.97 -18.71 10.29
CA TYR A 137 -17.88 -17.84 10.75
C TYR A 137 -18.39 -16.62 11.52
N LYS A 138 -17.52 -16.08 12.38
CA LYS A 138 -17.73 -14.79 13.02
C LYS A 138 -17.01 -13.70 12.23
N ARG A 139 -17.58 -12.50 12.18
CA ARG A 139 -16.91 -11.34 11.59
C ARG A 139 -15.86 -10.78 12.52
N CYS A 140 -14.87 -10.12 11.94
CA CYS A 140 -13.89 -9.36 12.70
C CYS A 140 -14.58 -8.28 13.53
N THR A 141 -14.27 -8.26 14.82
CA THR A 141 -14.76 -7.29 15.81
C THR A 141 -14.32 -5.85 15.53
N LEU A 142 -13.17 -5.65 14.86
CA LEU A 142 -12.65 -4.32 14.58
C LEU A 142 -13.18 -3.72 13.27
N CYS A 143 -13.02 -4.43 12.15
CA CYS A 143 -13.43 -3.90 10.85
C CYS A 143 -14.87 -4.26 10.47
N GLY A 144 -15.44 -5.32 11.03
CA GLY A 144 -16.80 -5.79 10.68
C GLY A 144 -16.97 -6.34 9.26
N VAL A 145 -15.90 -6.37 8.44
CA VAL A 145 -15.95 -6.73 7.00
C VAL A 145 -15.56 -8.18 6.76
N TYR A 146 -14.41 -8.60 7.29
CA TYR A 146 -13.81 -9.90 6.99
C TYR A 146 -14.10 -10.95 8.07
N PRO A 147 -14.10 -12.25 7.73
CA PRO A 147 -14.12 -13.33 8.71
C PRO A 147 -12.98 -13.20 9.72
N ALA A 148 -13.26 -13.54 10.97
CA ALA A 148 -12.24 -13.60 12.01
C ALA A 148 -11.46 -14.92 11.93
N GLU A 149 -10.15 -14.81 12.09
CA GLU A 149 -9.19 -15.91 12.05
C GLU A 149 -8.37 -15.99 13.34
N TYR A 150 -8.23 -14.87 14.06
CA TYR A 150 -7.40 -14.75 15.25
C TYR A 150 -8.24 -14.35 16.47
N LYS A 151 -7.83 -14.83 17.64
CA LYS A 151 -8.36 -14.42 18.94
C LYS A 151 -7.28 -13.61 19.66
N SER A 152 -7.56 -12.35 19.97
CA SER A 152 -6.63 -11.44 20.67
C SER A 152 -7.26 -10.98 21.98
N PRO A 153 -6.53 -10.98 23.11
CA PRO A 153 -7.04 -10.35 24.32
C PRO A 153 -7.25 -8.85 24.08
N ASP A 154 -8.42 -8.35 24.46
CA ASP A 154 -8.71 -6.93 24.59
C ASP A 154 -8.34 -6.52 26.02
N LYS A 155 -7.24 -5.75 26.13
CA LYS A 155 -6.74 -5.27 27.43
C LYS A 155 -7.71 -4.29 28.08
N ASP A 156 -8.60 -3.66 27.31
CA ASP A 156 -9.51 -2.62 27.82
C ASP A 156 -10.72 -3.23 28.54
N ASN A 157 -11.19 -4.42 28.12
CA ASN A 157 -12.51 -4.94 28.55
C ASN A 157 -12.49 -6.37 29.12
N ASN A 158 -11.32 -6.94 29.42
CA ASN A 158 -11.17 -8.32 29.91
C ASN A 158 -11.90 -9.36 29.03
N ARG A 159 -12.01 -9.06 27.73
CA ARG A 159 -12.66 -9.86 26.68
C ARG A 159 -11.64 -10.22 25.60
N TYR A 160 -12.07 -11.01 24.62
CA TYR A 160 -11.26 -11.30 23.44
C TYR A 160 -11.90 -10.67 22.20
N ASP A 161 -11.08 -9.96 21.44
CA ASP A 161 -11.41 -9.54 20.08
C ASP A 161 -11.16 -10.70 19.12
N LEU A 162 -12.12 -10.89 18.22
CA LEU A 162 -11.98 -11.78 17.08
C LEU A 162 -11.52 -10.94 15.89
N LEU A 163 -10.35 -11.23 15.33
CA LEU A 163 -9.68 -10.40 14.33
C LEU A 163 -9.52 -11.15 13.01
N CYS A 164 -9.71 -10.48 11.88
CA CYS A 164 -9.23 -10.98 10.59
C CYS A 164 -7.70 -10.82 10.49
N THR A 165 -7.08 -11.45 9.49
CA THR A 165 -5.65 -11.30 9.20
C THR A 165 -5.19 -9.84 9.17
N SER A 166 -5.86 -8.99 8.40
CA SER A 166 -5.48 -7.56 8.28
C SER A 166 -5.53 -6.81 9.62
N CYS A 167 -6.60 -7.00 10.40
CA CYS A 167 -6.74 -6.33 11.71
C CYS A 167 -5.75 -6.86 12.75
N SER A 168 -5.42 -8.16 12.70
CA SER A 168 -4.36 -8.75 13.52
C SER A 168 -3.00 -8.12 13.20
N MET A 169 -2.66 -7.98 11.92
CA MET A 169 -1.42 -7.33 11.48
C MET A 169 -1.33 -5.87 11.95
N LYS A 170 -2.42 -5.10 11.79
CA LYS A 170 -2.51 -3.71 12.31
C LYS A 170 -2.22 -3.67 13.82
N ARG A 171 -2.87 -4.54 14.58
CA ARG A 171 -2.67 -4.62 16.04
C ARG A 171 -1.22 -4.95 16.41
N ASN A 172 -0.60 -5.90 15.72
CA ASN A 172 0.78 -6.31 15.98
C ASN A 172 1.81 -5.22 15.64
N ARG A 173 1.48 -4.32 14.70
CA ARG A 173 2.35 -3.18 14.32
C ARG A 173 2.02 -1.87 15.04
N SER A 174 1.00 -1.84 15.88
CA SER A 174 0.54 -0.61 16.56
C SER A 174 1.59 0.12 17.41
N ASN A 175 2.52 -0.62 18.01
CA ASN A 175 3.60 -0.07 18.83
C ASN A 175 4.82 0.35 18.00
N LYS A 176 4.82 0.10 16.70
CA LYS A 176 5.92 0.53 15.82
C LYS A 176 5.79 2.03 15.54
N ARG A 177 6.94 2.67 15.39
CA ARG A 177 7.06 4.10 15.08
C ARG A 177 7.26 4.27 13.59
N LEU A 178 6.63 5.29 13.01
CA LEU A 178 6.90 5.69 11.62
C LEU A 178 8.23 6.41 11.56
N ASP A 179 9.05 6.09 10.56
CA ASP A 179 10.36 6.71 10.32
C ASP A 179 10.26 8.25 10.16
N ILE A 180 9.11 8.77 9.71
CA ILE A 180 8.90 10.21 9.58
C ILE A 180 9.02 10.95 10.91
N TYR A 181 8.64 10.32 12.03
CA TYR A 181 8.77 10.96 13.35
C TYR A 181 10.23 11.12 13.75
N ASP A 182 11.10 10.19 13.36
CA ASP A 182 12.53 10.28 13.63
C ASP A 182 13.17 11.37 12.75
N LYS A 183 12.83 11.41 11.45
CA LYS A 183 13.28 12.47 10.53
C LYS A 183 12.84 13.87 10.97
N ILE A 184 11.61 14.00 11.46
CA ILE A 184 11.12 15.26 12.03
C ILE A 184 11.97 15.62 13.25
N ARG A 185 12.19 14.68 14.18
CA ARG A 185 12.99 14.95 15.38
C ARG A 185 14.42 15.39 15.03
N GLU A 186 15.07 14.70 14.10
CA GLU A 186 16.38 15.07 13.59
C GLU A 186 16.40 16.50 13.03
N LYS A 187 15.44 16.83 12.16
CA LYS A 187 15.26 18.18 11.62
C LYS A 187 15.06 19.24 12.72
N PHE A 188 14.28 18.94 13.75
CA PHE A 188 14.06 19.88 14.85
C PHE A 188 15.32 20.08 15.69
N ASN A 189 16.06 19.00 15.97
CA ASN A 189 17.35 19.06 16.65
C ASN A 189 18.39 19.87 15.84
N GLU A 190 18.46 19.68 14.53
CA GLU A 190 19.31 20.48 13.62
C GLU A 190 19.02 21.98 13.70
N ASN A 191 17.76 22.36 13.97
CA ASN A 191 17.33 23.75 14.10
C ASN A 191 17.34 24.25 15.56
N GLY A 192 17.93 23.50 16.49
CA GLY A 192 18.02 23.88 17.90
C GLY A 192 16.71 23.87 18.66
N ILE A 193 15.67 23.21 18.13
CA ILE A 193 14.37 23.08 18.78
C ILE A 193 14.30 21.69 19.42
N ALA A 194 14.42 21.63 20.75
CA ALA A 194 14.26 20.38 21.48
C ALA A 194 12.78 19.97 21.51
N ILE A 195 12.48 18.75 21.05
CA ILE A 195 11.18 18.12 21.24
C ILE A 195 11.38 16.91 22.17
N ASP A 196 10.77 17.00 23.35
CA ASP A 196 10.67 15.93 24.33
C ASP A 196 9.72 14.81 23.84
#